data_AF-A0A2R5L6H8-F1
#
_entry.id   AF-A0A2R5L6H8-F1
#
_cell.length_a   1.000
_cell.length_b   1.000
_cell.length_c   1.000
_cell.angle_alpha   90.00
_cell.angle_beta   90.00
_cell.angle_gamma   90.00
#
_symmetry.space_group_name_H-M   'P 1'
#
loop_
_entity.id
_entity.type
_entity.pdbx_description
1 polymer ?
#
loop_
_entity_poly.entity_id
_entity_poly.type
_entity_poly.pdbx_seq_one_letter_code
_entity_poly.pdbx_strand_id
1 'polypeptide(L)'
;LMKEIKSSQETVKALCEELSKENVLADLKGYARKQNKKRERCRRQVAQRKREKEEAEEHAAQQEARINAYRQRILDKALQEKQEAEMREEVDSVLSEIRFKISRTREYLEKLSALEQLRDARKDSYRRKGLYVAPEADERFTTEMASVRSLLESQLVSYQKEETALKVMLESEQKEQYQTKKIQLKQDTILECLFGSQDVDHILYPFYTYFCSPMTSIEAFMSNREAWDRCIVPQSYPQGESVPVQWVKPEQPSSQMWAEYCSH
;
A
#
# COMPACT_ATOMS: atom_id res chain seq x y z
N LEU A 1 -75.96 17.23 46.20
CA LEU A 1 -75.97 16.11 45.23
C LEU A 1 -76.75 16.41 43.95
N MET A 2 -78.08 16.26 43.85
CA MET A 2 -78.78 16.47 42.55
C MET A 2 -78.69 17.91 42.01
N LYS A 3 -78.70 18.93 42.89
CA LYS A 3 -78.52 20.34 42.47
C LYS A 3 -77.11 20.63 41.96
N GLU A 4 -76.09 20.06 42.59
CA GLU A 4 -74.69 20.19 42.16
C GLU A 4 -74.43 19.48 40.84
N ILE A 5 -75.03 18.31 40.63
CA ILE A 5 -74.95 17.59 39.34
C ILE A 5 -75.60 18.41 38.22
N LYS A 6 -76.76 19.02 38.47
CA LYS A 6 -77.43 19.90 37.49
C LYS A 6 -76.61 21.15 37.19
N SER A 7 -76.06 21.80 38.22
CA SER A 7 -75.17 22.95 38.05
C SER A 7 -73.89 22.60 37.28
N SER A 8 -73.28 21.44 37.56
CA SER A 8 -72.13 20.93 36.79
C SER A 8 -72.50 20.56 35.35
N GLN A 9 -73.70 20.03 35.11
CA GLN A 9 -74.19 19.75 33.76
C GLN A 9 -74.47 21.04 32.97
N GLU A 10 -75.00 22.06 33.61
CA GLU A 10 -75.27 23.37 33.01
C GLU A 10 -73.97 24.10 32.69
N THR A 11 -72.97 24.07 33.58
CA THR A 11 -71.64 24.64 33.30
C THR A 11 -70.93 23.92 32.16
N VAL A 12 -71.01 22.58 32.10
CA VAL A 12 -70.46 21.81 30.96
C VAL A 12 -71.20 22.15 29.67
N LYS A 13 -72.53 22.27 29.69
CA LYS A 13 -73.31 22.68 28.51
C LYS A 13 -72.95 24.08 28.03
N ALA A 14 -72.85 25.05 28.94
CA ALA A 14 -72.45 26.42 28.61
C ALA A 14 -71.05 26.48 28.01
N LEU A 15 -70.09 25.72 28.57
CA LEU A 15 -68.74 25.61 28.01
C LEU A 15 -68.74 24.93 26.64
N CYS A 16 -69.56 23.89 26.44
CA CYS A 16 -69.72 23.23 25.14
C CYS A 16 -70.32 24.17 24.08
N GLU A 17 -71.33 24.98 24.44
CA GLU A 17 -71.91 25.98 23.55
C GLU A 17 -70.90 27.08 23.20
N GLU A 18 -70.10 27.51 24.17
CA GLU A 18 -69.05 28.50 23.95
C GLU A 18 -67.90 27.99 23.08
N LEU A 19 -67.52 26.73 23.24
CA LEU A 19 -66.55 26.04 22.38
C LEU A 19 -67.13 25.72 20.99
N SER A 20 -68.45 25.59 20.88
CA SER A 20 -69.17 25.35 19.62
C SER A 20 -69.38 26.62 18.79
N LYS A 21 -69.10 27.81 19.35
CA LYS A 21 -69.05 29.06 18.59
C LYS A 21 -68.01 28.90 17.47
N GLU A 22 -68.45 29.12 16.23
CA GLU A 22 -67.67 28.79 15.03
C GLU A 22 -66.31 29.50 14.97
N ASN A 23 -66.25 30.73 15.48
CA ASN A 23 -65.02 31.52 15.59
C ASN A 23 -64.01 30.90 16.57
N VAL A 24 -64.46 30.46 17.75
CA VAL A 24 -63.61 29.85 18.80
C VAL A 24 -63.07 28.50 18.32
N LEU A 25 -63.92 27.72 17.65
CA LEU A 25 -63.57 26.41 17.11
C LEU A 25 -62.58 26.54 15.94
N ALA A 26 -62.74 27.56 15.08
CA ALA A 26 -61.79 27.90 14.02
C ALA A 26 -60.43 28.34 14.59
N ASP A 27 -60.42 29.18 15.62
CA ASP A 27 -59.20 29.64 16.29
C ASP A 27 -58.44 28.48 16.94
N LEU A 28 -59.13 27.61 17.70
CA LEU A 28 -58.55 26.41 18.31
C LEU A 28 -57.97 25.46 17.27
N LYS A 29 -58.67 25.23 16.15
CA LYS A 29 -58.14 24.47 14.99
C LYS A 29 -56.91 25.15 14.40
N GLY A 30 -56.89 26.48 14.32
CA GLY A 30 -55.74 27.27 13.88
C GLY A 30 -54.53 27.11 14.80
N TYR A 31 -54.72 27.20 16.12
CA TYR A 31 -53.68 26.96 17.12
C TYR A 31 -53.14 25.53 17.07
N ALA A 32 -54.02 24.52 16.96
CA ALA A 32 -53.62 23.12 16.82
C ALA A 32 -52.80 22.89 15.54
N ARG A 33 -53.22 23.48 14.40
CA ARG A 33 -52.46 23.44 13.14
C ARG A 33 -51.09 24.09 13.28
N LYS A 34 -50.98 25.25 13.93
CA LYS A 34 -49.70 25.94 14.19
C LYS A 34 -48.78 25.11 15.08
N GLN A 35 -49.30 24.52 16.15
CA GLN A 35 -48.59 23.59 17.04
C GLN A 35 -48.07 22.36 16.29
N ASN A 36 -48.93 21.70 15.49
CA ASN A 36 -48.53 20.54 14.69
C ASN A 36 -47.45 20.90 13.66
N LYS A 37 -47.59 22.01 12.93
CA LYS A 37 -46.55 22.50 12.01
C LYS A 37 -45.23 22.78 12.72
N LYS A 38 -45.25 23.39 13.91
CA LYS A 38 -44.04 23.63 14.72
C LYS A 38 -43.38 22.32 15.15
N ARG A 39 -44.16 21.36 15.65
CA ARG A 39 -43.68 20.03 16.05
C ARG A 39 -43.08 19.27 14.87
N GLU A 40 -43.74 19.29 13.73
CA GLU A 40 -43.28 18.64 12.52
C GLU A 40 -41.98 19.26 11.99
N ARG A 41 -41.88 20.60 11.96
CA ARG A 41 -40.63 21.31 11.64
C ARG A 41 -39.50 20.91 12.58
N CYS A 42 -39.75 20.88 13.89
CA CYS A 42 -38.75 20.46 14.87
C CYS A 42 -38.30 19.02 14.65
N ARG A 43 -39.25 18.08 14.42
CA ARG A 43 -38.93 16.68 14.08
C ARG A 43 -38.07 16.57 12.82
N ARG A 44 -38.40 17.31 11.76
CA ARG A 44 -37.61 17.33 10.51
C ARG A 44 -36.19 17.84 10.77
N GLN A 45 -36.05 18.92 11.54
CA GLN A 45 -34.74 19.50 11.86
C GLN A 45 -33.88 18.57 12.73
N VAL A 46 -34.48 17.87 13.71
CA VAL A 46 -33.78 16.87 14.52
C VAL A 46 -33.35 15.67 13.66
N ALA A 47 -34.24 15.17 12.80
CA ALA A 47 -33.93 14.08 11.88
C ALA A 47 -32.81 14.46 10.91
N GLN A 48 -32.83 15.69 10.38
CA GLN A 48 -31.79 16.21 9.49
C GLN A 48 -30.44 16.30 10.20
N ARG A 49 -30.37 16.92 11.39
CA ARG A 49 -29.14 16.97 12.18
C ARG A 49 -28.58 15.59 12.53
N LYS A 50 -29.46 14.62 12.76
CA LYS A 50 -29.06 13.23 13.03
C LYS A 50 -28.41 12.61 11.80
N ARG A 51 -28.99 12.80 10.61
CA ARG A 51 -28.41 12.34 9.33
C ARG A 51 -27.09 13.02 9.05
N GLU A 52 -27.01 14.35 9.19
CA GLU A 52 -25.76 15.11 9.01
C GLU A 52 -24.65 14.62 9.94
N LYS A 53 -24.99 14.26 11.20
CA LYS A 53 -24.04 13.69 12.15
C LYS A 53 -23.59 12.28 11.77
N GLU A 54 -24.52 11.43 11.33
CA GLU A 54 -24.23 10.07 10.84
C GLU A 54 -23.32 10.12 9.61
N GLU A 55 -23.64 10.97 8.63
CA GLU A 55 -22.83 11.19 7.43
C GLU A 55 -21.42 11.71 7.79
N ALA A 56 -21.32 12.66 8.72
CA ALA A 56 -20.03 13.15 9.20
C ALA A 56 -19.19 12.08 9.92
N GLU A 57 -19.84 11.23 10.72
CA GLU A 57 -19.18 10.09 11.38
C GLU A 57 -18.70 9.04 10.37
N GLU A 58 -19.51 8.73 9.35
CA GLU A 58 -19.13 7.84 8.25
C GLU A 58 -17.93 8.39 7.46
N HIS A 59 -17.95 9.68 7.13
CA HIS A 59 -16.84 10.33 6.44
C HIS A 59 -15.55 10.32 7.27
N ALA A 60 -15.63 10.61 8.57
CA ALA A 60 -14.47 10.53 9.46
C ALA A 60 -13.92 9.10 9.54
N ALA A 61 -14.80 8.10 9.69
CA ALA A 61 -14.41 6.69 9.73
C ALA A 61 -13.72 6.24 8.43
N GLN A 62 -14.21 6.68 7.26
CA GLN A 62 -13.59 6.40 5.97
C GLN A 62 -12.18 7.03 5.87
N GLN A 63 -12.00 8.26 6.34
CA GLN A 63 -10.70 8.92 6.36
C GLN A 63 -9.72 8.20 7.29
N GLU A 64 -10.15 7.85 8.50
CA GLU A 64 -9.34 7.08 9.44
C GLU A 64 -8.96 5.71 8.87
N ALA A 65 -9.90 5.00 8.22
CA ALA A 65 -9.62 3.73 7.56
C ALA A 65 -8.55 3.87 6.47
N ARG A 66 -8.60 4.94 5.65
CA ARG A 66 -7.58 5.23 4.63
C ARG A 66 -6.20 5.48 5.27
N ILE A 67 -6.15 6.29 6.33
CA ILE A 67 -4.91 6.58 7.06
C ILE A 67 -4.33 5.31 7.68
N ASN A 68 -5.17 4.50 8.31
CA ASN A 68 -4.74 3.24 8.94
C ASN A 68 -4.25 2.23 7.91
N ALA A 69 -4.93 2.10 6.76
CA ALA A 69 -4.47 1.26 5.66
C ALA A 69 -3.11 1.71 5.12
N TYR A 70 -2.88 3.02 4.99
CA TYR A 70 -1.58 3.54 4.58
C TYR A 70 -0.48 3.26 5.62
N ARG A 71 -0.76 3.46 6.91
CA ARG A 71 0.16 3.13 8.00
C ARG A 71 0.50 1.63 8.02
N GLN A 72 -0.49 0.76 7.84
CA GLN A 72 -0.28 -0.68 7.74
C GLN A 72 0.65 -1.02 6.58
N ARG A 73 0.42 -0.46 5.38
CA ARG A 73 1.32 -0.69 4.23
C ARG A 73 2.78 -0.30 4.52
N ILE A 74 3.01 0.79 5.24
CA ILE A 74 4.37 1.20 5.65
C ILE A 74 4.97 0.17 6.61
N LEU A 75 4.21 -0.26 7.62
CA LEU A 75 4.67 -1.25 8.59
C LEU A 75 4.94 -2.60 7.93
N ASP A 76 4.06 -3.04 7.05
CA ASP A 76 4.19 -4.29 6.30
C ASP A 76 5.45 -4.26 5.41
N LYS A 77 5.69 -3.13 4.72
CA LYS A 77 6.90 -2.94 3.93
C LYS A 77 8.17 -3.00 4.79
N ALA A 78 8.18 -2.31 5.94
CA ALA A 78 9.32 -2.34 6.85
C ALA A 78 9.55 -3.74 7.45
N LEU A 79 8.47 -4.48 7.74
CA LEU A 79 8.55 -5.85 8.22
C LEU A 79 9.10 -6.78 7.14
N GLN A 80 8.66 -6.65 5.89
CA GLN A 80 9.19 -7.39 4.75
C GLN A 80 10.68 -7.10 4.55
N GLU A 81 11.09 -5.83 4.58
CA GLU A 81 12.51 -5.46 4.49
C GLU A 81 13.34 -6.09 5.61
N LYS A 82 12.81 -6.15 6.84
CA LYS A 82 13.47 -6.80 7.97
C LYS A 82 13.57 -8.32 7.78
N GLN A 83 12.49 -8.97 7.35
CA GLN A 83 12.47 -10.41 7.08
C GLN A 83 13.43 -10.76 5.94
N GLU A 84 13.48 -9.97 4.88
CA GLU A 84 14.45 -10.15 3.80
C GLU A 84 15.90 -10.01 4.29
N ALA A 85 16.18 -9.07 5.19
CA ALA A 85 17.50 -8.90 5.78
C ALA A 85 17.89 -10.10 6.66
N GLU A 86 16.98 -10.57 7.53
CA GLU A 86 17.19 -11.75 8.38
C GLU A 86 17.47 -13.00 7.53
N MET A 87 16.67 -13.23 6.48
CA MET A 87 16.89 -14.34 5.56
C MET A 87 18.26 -14.28 4.87
N ARG A 88 18.74 -13.08 4.48
CA ARG A 88 20.08 -12.90 3.91
C ARG A 88 21.18 -13.23 4.91
N GLU A 89 21.03 -12.78 6.15
CA GLU A 89 21.99 -13.09 7.22
C GLU A 89 22.07 -14.59 7.50
N GLU A 90 20.92 -15.29 7.50
CA GLU A 90 20.89 -16.74 7.63
C GLU A 90 21.62 -17.45 6.48
N VAL A 91 21.40 -17.00 5.23
CA VAL A 91 22.10 -17.54 4.05
C VAL A 91 23.61 -17.31 4.15
N ASP A 92 24.03 -16.10 4.52
CA ASP A 92 25.45 -15.77 4.68
C ASP A 92 26.10 -16.56 5.82
N SER A 93 25.37 -16.78 6.92
CA SER A 93 25.79 -17.64 8.03
C SER A 93 26.05 -19.07 7.57
N VAL A 94 25.11 -19.68 6.84
CA VAL A 94 25.24 -21.04 6.29
C VAL A 94 26.41 -21.12 5.31
N LEU A 95 26.57 -20.15 4.42
CA LEU A 95 27.72 -20.08 3.49
C LEU A 95 29.05 -19.97 4.24
N SER A 96 29.10 -19.18 5.31
CA SER A 96 30.30 -19.04 6.14
C SER A 96 30.66 -20.36 6.83
N GLU A 97 29.66 -21.12 7.30
CA GLU A 97 29.86 -22.42 7.91
C GLU A 97 30.41 -23.44 6.90
N ILE A 98 29.86 -23.47 5.68
CA ILE A 98 30.36 -24.35 4.61
C ILE A 98 31.79 -23.98 4.23
N ARG A 99 32.11 -22.69 4.09
CA ARG A 99 33.48 -22.22 3.83
C ARG A 99 34.44 -22.63 4.94
N PHE A 100 34.00 -22.52 6.20
CA PHE A 100 34.77 -22.98 7.34
C PHE A 100 35.02 -24.50 7.29
N LYS A 101 33.99 -25.30 6.99
CA LYS A 101 34.12 -26.76 6.79
C LYS A 101 35.12 -27.09 5.68
N ILE A 102 35.04 -26.43 4.52
CA ILE A 102 35.98 -26.59 3.40
C ILE A 102 37.42 -26.29 3.85
N SER A 103 37.63 -25.14 4.51
CA SER A 103 38.95 -24.72 4.98
C SER A 103 39.54 -25.73 5.97
N ARG A 104 38.72 -26.19 6.91
CA ARG A 104 39.14 -27.16 7.94
C ARG A 104 39.46 -28.52 7.34
N THR A 105 38.69 -28.99 6.36
CA THR A 105 38.99 -30.24 5.64
C THR A 105 40.31 -30.13 4.86
N ARG A 106 40.61 -28.99 4.24
CA ARG A 106 41.90 -28.75 3.58
C ARG A 106 43.07 -28.78 4.58
N GLU A 107 42.91 -28.13 5.73
CA GLU A 107 43.92 -28.16 6.80
C GLU A 107 44.19 -29.60 7.28
N TYR A 108 43.15 -30.42 7.39
CA TYR A 108 43.33 -31.84 7.74
C TYR A 108 44.06 -32.62 6.65
N LEU A 109 43.76 -32.39 5.37
CA LEU A 109 44.49 -33.01 4.25
C LEU A 109 45.97 -32.62 4.25
N GLU A 110 46.29 -31.35 4.52
CA GLU A 110 47.67 -30.88 4.67
C GLU A 110 48.40 -31.57 5.83
N LYS A 111 47.73 -31.71 6.99
CA LYS A 111 48.26 -32.46 8.14
C LYS A 111 48.52 -33.93 7.82
N LEU A 112 47.65 -34.59 7.06
CA LEU A 112 47.89 -35.98 6.61
C LEU A 112 49.11 -36.06 5.69
N SER A 113 49.27 -35.11 4.77
CA SER A 113 50.47 -35.04 3.91
C SER A 113 51.75 -34.86 4.73
N ALA A 114 51.73 -34.00 5.75
CA ALA A 114 52.86 -33.83 6.66
C ALA A 114 53.19 -35.10 7.45
N LEU A 115 52.18 -35.87 7.86
CA LEU A 115 52.38 -37.16 8.55
C LEU A 115 53.04 -38.22 7.64
N GLU A 116 52.68 -38.26 6.36
CA GLU A 116 53.35 -39.13 5.39
C GLU A 116 54.82 -38.75 5.21
N GLN A 117 55.11 -37.45 5.02
CA GLN A 117 56.48 -36.96 4.90
C GLN A 117 57.32 -37.30 6.15
N LEU A 118 56.74 -37.16 7.35
CA LEU A 118 57.39 -37.54 8.60
C LEU A 118 57.67 -39.04 8.67
N ARG A 119 56.76 -39.87 8.16
CA ARG A 119 56.95 -41.31 8.11
C ARG A 119 58.06 -41.69 7.12
N ASP A 120 58.09 -41.09 5.94
CA ASP A 120 59.13 -41.33 4.95
C ASP A 120 60.50 -40.89 5.45
N ALA A 121 60.59 -39.73 6.09
CA ALA A 121 61.83 -39.26 6.73
C ALA A 121 62.31 -40.22 7.84
N ARG A 122 61.38 -40.80 8.63
CA ARG A 122 61.72 -41.83 9.62
C ARG A 122 62.22 -43.12 8.95
N LYS A 123 61.57 -43.58 7.88
CA LYS A 123 62.02 -44.76 7.10
C LYS A 123 63.43 -44.56 6.57
N ASP A 124 63.73 -43.39 6.01
CA ASP A 124 65.07 -43.08 5.50
C ASP A 124 66.11 -42.97 6.62
N SER A 125 65.75 -42.41 7.78
CA SER A 125 66.63 -42.38 8.96
C SER A 125 66.97 -43.79 9.47
N TYR A 126 65.99 -44.70 9.51
CA TYR A 126 66.22 -46.09 9.88
C TYR A 126 67.12 -46.80 8.87
N ARG A 127 66.85 -46.64 7.56
CA ARG A 127 67.69 -47.20 6.48
C ARG A 127 69.15 -46.77 6.60
N ARG A 128 69.42 -45.49 6.89
CA ARG A 128 70.78 -44.97 7.11
C ARG A 128 71.48 -45.60 8.32
N LYS A 129 70.72 -46.06 9.32
CA LYS A 129 71.21 -46.76 10.51
C LYS A 129 71.28 -48.29 10.32
N GLY A 130 70.95 -48.81 9.14
CA GLY A 130 70.88 -50.25 8.86
C GLY A 130 69.67 -50.96 9.49
N LEU A 131 68.67 -50.20 9.97
CA LEU A 131 67.44 -50.71 10.55
C LEU A 131 66.29 -50.61 9.54
N TYR A 132 65.32 -51.53 9.61
CA TYR A 132 64.14 -51.52 8.75
C TYR A 132 62.86 -51.51 9.58
N VAL A 133 61.84 -50.83 9.07
CA VAL A 133 60.48 -50.86 9.62
C VAL A 133 59.80 -52.15 9.15
N ALA A 134 59.03 -52.80 10.03
CA ALA A 134 58.27 -54.00 9.67
C ALA A 134 57.31 -53.69 8.50
N PRO A 135 57.33 -54.49 7.42
CA PRO A 135 56.53 -54.23 6.22
C PRO A 135 55.03 -54.23 6.51
N GLU A 136 54.54 -55.08 7.41
CA GLU A 136 53.13 -55.15 7.79
C GLU A 136 52.65 -53.87 8.47
N ALA A 137 53.52 -53.23 9.27
CA ALA A 137 53.22 -51.96 9.91
C ALA A 137 53.24 -50.78 8.93
N ASP A 138 53.94 -50.93 7.80
CA ASP A 138 53.97 -49.95 6.71
C ASP A 138 52.72 -50.03 5.84
N GLU A 139 52.35 -51.23 5.43
CA GLU A 139 51.14 -51.48 4.66
C GLU A 139 49.87 -51.06 5.42
N ARG A 140 49.81 -51.33 6.74
CA ARG A 140 48.69 -50.87 7.57
C ARG A 140 48.58 -49.36 7.60
N PHE A 141 49.69 -48.65 7.80
CA PHE A 141 49.68 -47.19 7.81
C PHE A 141 49.27 -46.61 6.45
N THR A 142 49.80 -47.13 5.35
CA THR A 142 49.43 -46.62 4.02
C THR A 142 47.97 -46.88 3.72
N THR A 143 47.43 -48.03 4.14
CA THR A 143 46.02 -48.37 3.94
C THR A 143 45.10 -47.49 4.79
N GLU A 144 45.41 -47.30 6.07
CA GLU A 144 44.65 -46.42 6.97
C GLU A 144 44.72 -44.96 6.50
N MET A 145 45.91 -44.47 6.12
CA MET A 145 46.09 -43.11 5.61
C MET A 145 45.31 -42.88 4.31
N ALA A 146 45.34 -43.84 3.37
CA ALA A 146 44.56 -43.78 2.13
C ALA A 146 43.05 -43.78 2.41
N SER A 147 42.58 -44.57 3.38
CA SER A 147 41.17 -44.58 3.79
C SER A 147 40.74 -43.24 4.37
N VAL A 148 41.53 -42.64 5.27
CA VAL A 148 41.18 -41.33 5.85
C VAL A 148 41.26 -40.21 4.81
N ARG A 149 42.27 -40.23 3.93
CA ARG A 149 42.39 -39.28 2.82
C ARG A 149 41.17 -39.33 1.92
N SER A 150 40.79 -40.52 1.43
CA SER A 150 39.64 -40.66 0.51
C SER A 150 38.33 -40.20 1.15
N LEU A 151 38.15 -40.42 2.46
CA LEU A 151 37.00 -39.89 3.21
C LEU A 151 36.98 -38.36 3.23
N LEU A 152 38.11 -37.72 3.55
CA LEU A 152 38.21 -36.25 3.61
C LEU A 152 38.06 -35.63 2.21
N GLU A 153 38.61 -36.24 1.17
CA GLU A 153 38.44 -35.79 -0.21
C GLU A 153 36.97 -35.89 -0.67
N SER A 154 36.28 -36.97 -0.33
CA SER A 154 34.85 -37.12 -0.60
C SER A 154 34.02 -36.05 0.11
N GLN A 155 34.31 -35.79 1.39
CA GLN A 155 33.66 -34.72 2.17
C GLN A 155 33.94 -33.34 1.59
N LEU A 156 35.17 -33.07 1.16
CA LEU A 156 35.55 -31.80 0.52
C LEU A 156 34.73 -31.57 -0.76
N VAL A 157 34.58 -32.60 -1.60
CA VAL A 157 33.77 -32.54 -2.81
C VAL A 157 32.30 -32.27 -2.48
N SER A 158 31.76 -32.88 -1.42
CA SER A 158 30.37 -32.61 -0.98
C SER A 158 30.19 -31.14 -0.59
N TYR A 159 31.06 -30.61 0.28
CA TYR A 159 30.96 -29.22 0.72
C TYR A 159 31.14 -28.22 -0.44
N GLN A 160 32.01 -28.52 -1.39
CA GLN A 160 32.17 -27.70 -2.59
C GLN A 160 30.91 -27.71 -3.46
N LYS A 161 30.27 -28.87 -3.63
CA LYS A 161 28.99 -28.96 -4.35
C LYS A 161 27.91 -28.15 -3.65
N GLU A 162 27.78 -28.28 -2.33
CA GLU A 162 26.84 -27.48 -1.52
C GLU A 162 27.09 -25.98 -1.69
N GLU A 163 28.35 -25.52 -1.60
CA GLU A 163 28.70 -24.11 -1.80
C GLU A 163 28.31 -23.64 -3.21
N THR A 164 28.59 -24.43 -4.26
CA THR A 164 28.22 -24.07 -5.63
C THR A 164 26.71 -24.04 -5.84
N ALA A 165 25.97 -24.99 -5.26
CA ALA A 165 24.52 -25.04 -5.35
C ALA A 165 23.87 -23.81 -4.71
N LEU A 166 24.29 -23.45 -3.49
CA LEU A 166 23.79 -22.26 -2.80
C LEU A 166 24.12 -20.96 -3.56
N LYS A 167 25.31 -20.84 -4.14
CA LYS A 167 25.67 -19.67 -4.98
C LYS A 167 24.77 -19.58 -6.22
N VAL A 168 24.53 -20.68 -6.92
CA VAL A 168 23.66 -20.71 -8.11
C VAL A 168 22.22 -20.35 -7.72
N MET A 169 21.72 -20.87 -6.60
CA MET A 169 20.39 -20.51 -6.09
C MET A 169 20.30 -19.00 -5.82
N LEU A 170 21.27 -18.43 -5.10
CA LEU A 170 21.30 -16.99 -4.80
C LEU A 170 21.36 -16.14 -6.08
N GLU A 171 22.19 -16.53 -7.06
CA GLU A 171 22.25 -15.84 -8.35
C GLU A 171 20.92 -15.94 -9.13
N SER A 172 20.25 -17.10 -9.07
CA SER A 172 18.96 -17.29 -9.74
C SER A 172 17.88 -16.42 -9.11
N GLU A 173 17.80 -16.35 -7.79
CA GLU A 173 16.87 -15.47 -7.07
C GLU A 173 17.14 -14.00 -7.37
N GLN A 174 18.40 -13.57 -7.38
CA GLN A 174 18.76 -12.19 -7.76
C GLN A 174 18.35 -11.86 -9.20
N LYS A 175 18.55 -12.79 -10.14
CA LYS A 175 18.13 -12.62 -11.53
C LYS A 175 16.60 -12.51 -11.64
N GLU A 176 15.84 -13.34 -10.92
CA GLU A 176 14.38 -13.27 -10.89
C GLU A 176 13.87 -11.96 -10.28
N GLN A 177 14.46 -11.52 -9.16
CA GLN A 177 14.14 -10.21 -8.56
C GLN A 177 14.46 -9.05 -9.52
N TYR A 178 15.56 -9.12 -10.26
CA TYR A 178 15.89 -8.11 -11.26
C TYR A 178 14.88 -8.09 -12.42
N GLN A 179 14.49 -9.26 -12.93
CA GLN A 179 13.52 -9.35 -14.02
C GLN A 179 12.13 -8.87 -13.60
N THR A 180 11.67 -9.24 -12.40
CA THR A 180 10.39 -8.78 -11.87
C THR A 180 10.38 -7.27 -11.66
N LYS A 181 11.42 -6.69 -11.04
CA LYS A 181 11.58 -5.24 -10.92
C LYS A 181 11.63 -4.53 -12.27
N LYS A 182 12.31 -5.11 -13.27
CA LYS A 182 12.38 -4.56 -14.62
C LYS A 182 11.02 -4.57 -15.32
N ILE A 183 10.23 -5.62 -15.14
CA ILE A 183 8.86 -5.71 -15.69
C ILE A 183 7.96 -4.69 -15.01
N GLN A 184 8.01 -4.58 -13.68
CA GLN A 184 7.26 -3.57 -12.92
C GLN A 184 7.62 -2.17 -13.38
N LEU A 185 8.91 -1.84 -13.45
CA LEU A 185 9.37 -0.52 -13.88
C LEU A 185 8.91 -0.19 -15.30
N LYS A 186 8.90 -1.17 -16.22
CA LYS A 186 8.33 -0.98 -17.57
C LYS A 186 6.83 -0.75 -17.53
N GLN A 187 6.09 -1.47 -16.70
CA GLN A 187 4.65 -1.27 -16.53
C GLN A 187 4.38 0.13 -15.97
N ASP A 188 5.10 0.54 -14.93
CA ASP A 188 4.98 1.87 -14.33
C ASP A 188 5.31 2.96 -15.36
N THR A 189 6.39 2.79 -16.13
CA THR A 189 6.75 3.72 -17.22
C THR A 189 5.66 3.81 -18.28
N ILE A 190 5.05 2.69 -18.67
CA ILE A 190 3.95 2.68 -19.64
C ILE A 190 2.74 3.42 -19.07
N LEU A 191 2.39 3.16 -17.81
CA LEU A 191 1.28 3.85 -17.14
C LEU A 191 1.53 5.35 -17.06
N GLU A 192 2.75 5.76 -16.72
CA GLU A 192 3.15 7.17 -16.69
C GLU A 192 3.10 7.82 -18.07
N CYS A 193 3.56 7.14 -19.13
CA CYS A 193 3.45 7.64 -20.50
C CYS A 193 1.99 7.76 -20.99
N LEU A 194 1.11 6.85 -20.59
CA LEU A 194 -0.29 6.82 -21.04
C LEU A 194 -1.18 7.79 -20.26
N PHE A 195 -0.95 7.94 -18.95
CA PHE A 195 -1.84 8.66 -18.05
C PHE A 195 -1.19 9.88 -17.37
N GLY A 196 0.09 10.14 -17.64
CA GLY A 196 0.89 11.15 -16.94
C GLY A 196 1.37 10.67 -15.57
N SER A 197 2.21 11.47 -14.92
CA SER A 197 2.60 11.22 -13.54
C SER A 197 1.39 11.29 -12.62
N GLN A 198 1.28 10.36 -11.67
CA GLN A 198 0.28 10.46 -10.59
C GLN A 198 0.53 11.67 -9.68
N ASP A 199 1.78 12.11 -9.62
CA ASP A 199 2.16 13.31 -8.92
C ASP A 199 1.73 14.53 -9.73
N VAL A 200 0.74 15.25 -9.21
CA VAL A 200 0.29 16.52 -9.76
C VAL A 200 1.27 17.59 -9.31
N ASP A 201 1.91 18.24 -10.27
CA ASP A 201 2.85 19.33 -9.99
C ASP A 201 2.18 20.42 -9.13
N HIS A 202 2.89 20.96 -8.14
CA HIS A 202 2.30 21.87 -7.15
C HIS A 202 1.67 23.12 -7.79
N ILE A 203 2.22 23.55 -8.92
CA ILE A 203 1.72 24.68 -9.72
C ILE A 203 0.36 24.34 -10.36
N LEU A 204 0.15 23.09 -10.76
CA LEU A 204 -1.06 22.61 -11.42
C LEU A 204 -2.13 22.14 -10.44
N TYR A 205 -1.79 21.98 -9.15
CA TYR A 205 -2.71 21.52 -8.11
C TYR A 205 -4.03 22.33 -8.00
N PRO A 206 -4.05 23.68 -8.13
CA PRO A 206 -5.30 24.45 -8.15
C PRO A 206 -6.22 24.11 -9.34
N PHE A 207 -5.63 23.81 -10.50
CA PHE A 207 -6.40 23.41 -11.68
C PHE A 207 -6.90 21.98 -11.55
N TYR A 208 -6.03 21.07 -11.09
CA TYR A 208 -6.41 19.69 -10.82
C TYR A 208 -7.58 19.61 -9.83
N THR A 209 -7.48 20.33 -8.71
CA THR A 209 -8.57 20.41 -7.73
C THR A 209 -9.84 20.98 -8.33
N TYR A 210 -9.77 22.04 -9.15
CA TYR A 210 -10.94 22.58 -9.86
C TYR A 210 -11.61 21.57 -10.80
N PHE A 211 -10.83 20.84 -11.62
CA PHE A 211 -11.37 19.87 -12.59
C PHE A 211 -11.85 18.57 -11.94
N CYS A 212 -11.23 18.13 -10.84
CA CYS A 212 -11.62 16.93 -10.12
C CYS A 212 -12.71 17.16 -9.07
N SER A 213 -12.86 18.39 -8.56
CA SER A 213 -13.86 18.73 -7.53
C SER A 213 -15.31 18.32 -7.90
N PRO A 214 -15.78 18.47 -9.15
CA PRO A 214 -17.09 17.98 -9.58
C PRO A 214 -17.32 16.47 -9.43
N MET A 215 -16.27 15.65 -9.43
CA MET A 215 -16.38 14.20 -9.17
C MET A 215 -16.61 13.89 -7.69
N THR A 216 -16.32 14.84 -6.80
CA THR A 216 -16.35 14.65 -5.35
C THR A 216 -17.49 15.39 -4.66
N SER A 217 -18.00 16.48 -5.25
CA SER A 217 -19.09 17.28 -4.71
C SER A 217 -20.08 17.69 -5.80
N ILE A 218 -21.37 17.45 -5.54
CA ILE A 218 -22.46 17.85 -6.43
C ILE A 218 -22.60 19.36 -6.52
N GLU A 219 -22.29 20.08 -5.45
CA GLU A 219 -22.32 21.55 -5.41
C GLU A 219 -21.24 22.13 -6.33
N ALA A 220 -20.04 21.54 -6.30
CA ALA A 220 -18.95 21.90 -7.20
C ALA A 220 -19.28 21.59 -8.66
N PHE A 221 -19.97 20.47 -8.93
CA PHE A 221 -20.46 20.14 -10.25
C PHE A 221 -21.48 21.17 -10.76
N MET A 222 -22.49 21.51 -9.94
CA MET A 222 -23.51 22.50 -10.29
C MET A 222 -22.89 23.87 -10.55
N SER A 223 -21.96 24.32 -9.70
CA SER A 223 -21.28 25.61 -9.84
C SER A 223 -20.42 25.67 -11.11
N ASN A 224 -19.66 24.60 -11.40
CA ASN A 224 -18.91 24.49 -12.66
C ASN A 224 -19.85 24.57 -13.86
N ARG A 225 -20.96 23.81 -13.82
CA ARG A 225 -21.93 23.79 -14.91
C ARG A 225 -22.57 25.16 -15.14
N GLU A 226 -22.96 25.84 -14.08
CA GLU A 226 -23.51 27.20 -14.12
C GLU A 226 -22.52 28.22 -14.70
N ALA A 227 -21.23 28.09 -14.36
CA ALA A 227 -20.17 28.93 -14.95
C ALA A 227 -20.02 28.70 -16.47
N TRP A 228 -20.08 27.44 -16.92
CA TRP A 228 -20.08 27.10 -18.34
C TRP A 228 -21.34 27.56 -19.07
N ASP A 229 -22.51 27.34 -18.47
CA ASP A 229 -23.78 27.70 -19.08
C ASP A 229 -23.87 29.20 -19.31
N ARG A 230 -23.34 30.04 -18.40
CA ARG A 230 -23.21 31.50 -18.59
C ARG A 230 -22.49 31.90 -19.87
N CYS A 231 -21.53 31.11 -20.33
CA CYS A 231 -20.76 31.37 -21.55
C CYS A 231 -21.43 30.89 -22.85
N ILE A 232 -22.51 30.11 -22.73
CA ILE A 232 -23.24 29.49 -23.86
C ILE A 232 -24.51 30.29 -24.20
N VAL A 233 -25.05 31.06 -23.26
CA VAL A 233 -26.29 31.82 -23.46
C VAL A 233 -26.06 33.02 -24.40
N PRO A 234 -27.02 33.38 -25.28
CA PRO A 234 -26.92 34.58 -26.10
C PRO A 234 -26.62 35.85 -25.29
N GLN A 235 -25.88 36.79 -25.88
CA GLN A 235 -25.49 38.06 -25.24
C GLN A 235 -26.67 38.92 -24.75
N SER A 236 -27.89 38.62 -25.20
CA SER A 236 -29.13 39.26 -24.75
C SER A 236 -29.61 38.76 -23.38
N TYR A 237 -29.01 37.71 -22.82
CA TYR A 237 -29.36 37.19 -21.50
C TYR A 237 -28.65 37.95 -20.38
N PRO A 238 -29.36 38.38 -19.32
CA PRO A 238 -28.81 39.29 -18.30
C PRO A 238 -27.59 38.78 -17.52
N GLN A 239 -27.42 37.45 -17.43
CA GLN A 239 -26.28 36.80 -16.76
C GLN A 239 -25.35 36.09 -17.75
N GLY A 240 -25.55 36.29 -19.06
CA GLY A 240 -24.69 35.73 -20.09
C GLY A 240 -23.35 36.47 -20.11
N GLU A 241 -22.25 35.72 -20.09
CA GLU A 241 -20.90 36.24 -20.26
C GLU A 241 -20.37 35.80 -21.64
N SER A 242 -19.61 36.66 -22.33
CA SER A 242 -18.91 36.23 -23.54
C SER A 242 -17.67 35.45 -23.13
N VAL A 243 -17.39 34.32 -23.81
CA VAL A 243 -16.10 33.65 -23.68
C VAL A 243 -14.98 34.67 -23.94
N PRO A 244 -14.00 34.82 -23.03
CA PRO A 244 -12.89 35.74 -23.25
C PRO A 244 -12.12 35.35 -24.53
N VAL A 245 -12.11 36.25 -25.51
CA VAL A 245 -11.47 36.05 -26.83
C VAL A 245 -9.94 35.87 -26.72
N GLN A 246 -9.36 36.22 -25.57
CA GLN A 246 -7.92 36.18 -25.32
C GLN A 246 -7.42 34.87 -24.68
N TRP A 247 -8.30 33.87 -24.44
CA TRP A 247 -7.95 32.74 -23.57
C TRP A 247 -6.93 31.76 -24.16
N VAL A 248 -6.86 31.59 -25.48
CA VAL A 248 -5.93 30.64 -26.10
C VAL A 248 -5.20 31.32 -27.23
N LYS A 249 -4.01 31.84 -26.94
CA LYS A 249 -3.04 32.14 -28.00
C LYS A 249 -2.32 30.81 -28.29
N PRO A 250 -2.55 30.17 -29.45
CA PRO A 250 -1.86 28.92 -29.75
C PRO A 250 -0.35 29.16 -29.68
N GLU A 251 0.37 28.19 -29.14
CA GLU A 251 1.83 28.19 -29.15
C GLU A 251 2.33 28.29 -30.60
N GLN A 252 3.52 28.86 -30.79
CA GLN A 252 4.12 28.87 -32.11
C GLN A 252 4.28 27.42 -32.59
N PRO A 253 3.93 27.13 -33.84
CA PRO A 253 3.97 25.76 -34.36
C PRO A 253 5.37 25.17 -34.18
N SER A 254 5.42 23.98 -33.58
CA SER A 254 6.68 23.29 -33.24
C SER A 254 7.47 22.83 -34.46
N SER A 255 6.87 22.83 -35.64
CA SER A 255 7.54 22.57 -36.91
C SER A 255 6.90 23.35 -38.07
N GLN A 256 7.65 23.45 -39.16
CA GLN A 256 7.20 24.15 -40.36
C GLN A 256 6.00 23.45 -41.03
N MET A 257 5.91 22.12 -40.97
CA MET A 257 4.71 21.39 -41.43
C MET A 257 3.48 21.66 -40.57
N TRP A 258 3.64 21.81 -39.24
CA TRP A 258 2.54 22.18 -38.37
C TRP A 258 2.08 23.62 -38.60
N ALA A 259 3.00 24.52 -38.97
CA ALA A 259 2.70 25.93 -39.23
C ALA A 259 1.70 26.15 -40.37
N GLU A 260 1.70 25.28 -41.37
CA GLU A 260 0.78 25.33 -42.50
C GLU A 260 -0.69 25.18 -42.06
N TYR A 261 -0.95 24.52 -40.92
CA TYR A 261 -2.30 24.27 -40.40
C TYR A 261 -2.73 25.22 -39.28
N CYS A 262 -1.82 26.03 -38.72
CA CYS A 262 -2.11 26.96 -37.62
C CYS A 262 -2.47 28.38 -38.07
N SER A 263 -2.50 28.62 -39.38
CA SER A 263 -2.65 29.95 -39.98
C SER A 263 -4.10 30.21 -40.43
N HIS A 264 -5.03 30.46 -39.49
CA HIS A 264 -6.36 30.99 -39.78
C HIS A 264 -6.82 31.98 -38.72
#